data_AF-A0A382WQL5-F1
#
_entry.id   AF-A0A382WQL5-F1
#
_cell.length_a   1.000
_cell.length_b   1.000
_cell.length_c   1.000
_cell.angle_alpha   90.00
_cell.angle_beta   90.00
_cell.angle_gamma   90.00
#
_symmetry.space_group_name_H-M   'P 1'
#
loop_
_entity.id
_entity.type
_entity.pdbx_description
1 polymer ?
#
loop_
_entity_poly.entity_id
_entity_poly.type
_entity_poly.pdbx_seq_one_letter_code
_entity_poly.pdbx_strand_id
1 'polypeptide(L)'
;GTLETLLTQPIRGWIVLLAKFTSGLLFVSIAIVATIGIPLSLISAGDLDWGASISQYIGSIFLAGCLVSIGLFTSSLTRNQIVSFILGLTVSMALMIMGLEIVAVTLPSTAANLLQLLSPITHFDNIGRGIIDFRDILYFLSLISTFLCGTFMIMRSRTLSHKTPQYRNLQLGVAGFIVLSILIGWFGTSIKGRLDLTEDKIFTLSPATEEIVSQLDDLLTIDIYISKDPPVQVSPVSRDINDFLGDVESSADGMIKVARHFPEDDEKALKKAANA
;
A
#
# COMPACT_ATOMS: atom_id res chain seq x y z
N GLY A 1 -32.31 -15.32 8.04
CA GLY A 1 -32.96 -14.02 8.32
C GLY A 1 -33.04 -13.20 7.05
N THR A 2 -32.28 -12.11 6.93
CA THR A 2 -32.36 -11.17 5.78
C THR A 2 -31.82 -11.71 4.45
N LEU A 3 -30.86 -12.65 4.49
CA LEU A 3 -30.28 -13.22 3.25
C LEU A 3 -31.31 -14.04 2.45
N GLU A 4 -32.22 -14.75 3.12
CA GLU A 4 -33.25 -15.58 2.47
C GLU A 4 -34.34 -14.72 1.81
N THR A 5 -34.67 -13.56 2.40
CA THR A 5 -35.65 -12.60 1.85
C THR A 5 -35.07 -11.76 0.70
N LEU A 6 -33.75 -11.54 0.68
CA LEU A 6 -33.06 -10.85 -0.41
C LEU A 6 -32.85 -11.74 -1.63
N LEU A 7 -32.69 -13.05 -1.43
CA LEU A 7 -32.52 -14.03 -2.52
C LEU A 7 -33.83 -14.33 -3.29
N THR A 8 -34.99 -13.96 -2.74
CA THR A 8 -36.29 -14.06 -3.44
C THR A 8 -36.61 -12.84 -4.30
N GLN A 9 -35.86 -11.75 -4.16
CA GLN A 9 -35.94 -10.58 -5.04
C GLN A 9 -34.89 -10.69 -6.16
N PRO A 10 -35.15 -10.16 -7.38
CA PRO A 10 -34.24 -10.26 -8.53
C PRO A 10 -33.03 -9.30 -8.40
N ILE A 11 -32.41 -9.23 -7.23
CA ILE A 11 -31.27 -8.37 -6.96
C ILE A 11 -29.99 -9.17 -7.19
N ARG A 12 -29.10 -8.62 -8.03
CA ARG A 12 -27.81 -9.26 -8.33
C ARG A 12 -26.94 -9.26 -7.06
N GLY A 13 -26.43 -10.42 -6.65
CA GLY A 13 -25.66 -10.56 -5.40
C GLY A 13 -24.43 -9.63 -5.27
N TRP A 14 -23.80 -9.25 -6.39
CA TRP A 14 -22.69 -8.30 -6.38
C TRP A 14 -23.11 -6.88 -5.96
N ILE A 15 -24.35 -6.47 -6.26
CA ILE A 15 -24.89 -5.16 -5.86
C ILE A 15 -25.05 -5.13 -4.34
N VAL A 16 -25.57 -6.21 -3.75
CA VAL A 16 -25.73 -6.32 -2.29
C VAL A 16 -24.39 -6.28 -1.58
N LEU A 17 -23.36 -6.95 -2.14
CA LEU A 17 -22.02 -6.93 -1.59
C LEU A 17 -21.40 -5.53 -1.64
N LEU A 18 -21.45 -4.85 -2.80
CA LEU A 18 -20.92 -3.49 -2.95
C LEU A 18 -21.67 -2.48 -2.08
N ALA A 19 -22.99 -2.62 -1.94
CA ALA A 19 -23.78 -1.77 -1.05
C ALA A 19 -23.34 -1.94 0.42
N LYS A 20 -23.17 -3.18 0.90
CA LYS A 20 -22.67 -3.44 2.26
C LYS A 20 -21.26 -2.89 2.50
N PHE A 21 -20.37 -3.07 1.53
CA PHE A 21 -19.02 -2.52 1.59
C PHE A 21 -19.05 -0.99 1.65
N THR A 22 -19.78 -0.35 0.74
CA THR A 22 -19.86 1.10 0.65
C THR A 22 -20.51 1.70 1.89
N SER A 23 -21.57 1.09 2.44
CA SER A 23 -22.17 1.52 3.71
C SER A 23 -21.20 1.43 4.88
N GLY A 24 -20.44 0.33 4.99
CA GLY A 24 -19.43 0.17 6.04
C GLY A 24 -18.28 1.18 5.90
N LEU A 25 -17.78 1.34 4.68
CA LEU A 25 -16.71 2.30 4.38
C LEU A 25 -17.15 3.74 4.68
N LEU A 26 -18.35 4.13 4.25
CA LEU A 26 -18.88 5.47 4.46
C LEU A 26 -19.07 5.76 5.96
N PHE A 27 -19.61 4.79 6.71
CA PHE A 27 -19.74 4.90 8.16
C PHE A 27 -18.40 5.19 8.85
N VAL A 28 -17.36 4.42 8.53
CA VAL A 28 -16.02 4.62 9.10
C VAL A 28 -15.37 5.92 8.58
N SER A 29 -15.58 6.26 7.31
CA SER A 29 -15.04 7.49 6.70
C SER A 29 -15.60 8.74 7.37
N ILE A 30 -16.91 8.77 7.70
CA ILE A 30 -17.50 9.88 8.46
C ILE A 30 -16.85 9.97 9.85
N ALA A 31 -16.65 8.85 10.53
CA ALA A 31 -16.00 8.84 11.84
C ALA A 31 -14.55 9.36 11.77
N ILE A 32 -13.81 9.02 10.71
CA ILE A 32 -12.47 9.54 10.44
C ILE A 32 -12.52 11.04 10.17
N VAL A 33 -13.40 11.52 9.30
CA VAL A 33 -13.52 12.96 8.99
C VAL A 33 -13.95 13.76 10.22
N ALA A 34 -14.75 13.18 11.12
CA ALA A 34 -15.13 13.84 12.37
C ALA A 34 -13.93 14.12 13.30
N THR A 35 -12.77 13.49 13.09
CA THR A 35 -11.55 13.78 13.86
C THR A 35 -10.80 15.04 13.39
N ILE A 36 -11.28 15.72 12.33
CA ILE A 36 -10.67 16.96 11.80
C ILE A 36 -10.56 18.09 12.84
N GLY A 37 -11.29 18.00 13.95
CA GLY A 37 -11.09 18.90 15.10
C GLY A 37 -9.68 18.87 15.68
N ILE A 38 -8.97 17.74 15.57
CA ILE A 38 -7.59 17.58 16.06
C ILE A 38 -6.60 18.45 15.27
N PRO A 39 -6.44 18.30 13.93
CA PRO A 39 -5.53 19.15 13.18
C PRO A 39 -5.92 20.63 13.28
N LEU A 40 -7.22 20.96 13.29
CA LEU A 40 -7.69 22.34 13.48
C LEU A 40 -7.22 22.95 14.82
N SER A 41 -7.21 22.16 15.89
CA SER A 41 -6.68 22.62 17.18
C SER A 41 -5.17 22.84 17.17
N LEU A 42 -4.44 22.09 16.33
CA LEU A 42 -2.98 22.10 16.27
C LEU A 42 -2.41 23.32 15.53
N ILE A 43 -3.18 23.91 14.61
CA ILE A 43 -2.80 25.15 13.89
C ILE A 43 -2.45 26.28 14.88
N SER A 44 -3.12 26.31 16.04
CA SER A 44 -2.88 27.33 17.06
C SER A 44 -1.57 27.09 17.84
N ALA A 45 -1.00 25.89 17.78
CA ALA A 45 0.14 25.44 18.58
C ALA A 45 1.43 25.22 17.79
N GLY A 46 1.38 25.19 16.45
CA GLY A 46 2.56 24.97 15.61
C GLY A 46 2.28 25.10 14.11
N ASP A 47 3.35 24.96 13.34
CA ASP A 47 3.31 24.92 11.87
C ASP A 47 2.93 23.50 11.43
N LEU A 48 1.69 23.33 10.99
CA LEU A 48 1.15 22.03 10.61
C LEU A 48 1.21 21.89 9.10
N ASP A 49 1.95 20.88 8.62
CA ASP A 49 1.91 20.49 7.21
C ASP A 49 0.51 19.94 6.88
N TRP A 50 -0.27 20.77 6.19
CA TRP A 50 -1.62 20.44 5.72
C TRP A 50 -1.61 19.32 4.68
N GLY A 51 -0.54 19.25 3.89
CA GLY A 51 -0.28 18.21 2.92
C GLY A 51 -0.18 16.83 3.55
N ALA A 52 0.72 16.70 4.52
CA ALA A 52 0.88 15.49 5.32
C ALA A 52 -0.43 15.13 6.04
N SER A 53 -1.13 16.10 6.61
CA SER A 53 -2.42 15.86 7.28
C SER A 53 -3.48 15.28 6.33
N ILE A 54 -3.68 15.87 5.15
CA ILE A 54 -4.65 15.40 4.16
C ILE A 54 -4.28 14.00 3.65
N SER A 55 -2.99 13.74 3.40
CA SER A 55 -2.52 12.43 2.98
C SER A 55 -2.85 11.34 4.01
N GLN A 56 -2.66 11.61 5.31
CA GLN A 56 -3.01 10.69 6.39
C GLN A 56 -4.50 10.38 6.43
N TYR A 57 -5.37 11.37 6.19
CA TYR A 57 -6.81 11.15 6.09
C TYR A 57 -7.17 10.23 4.91
N ILE A 58 -6.58 10.47 3.74
CA ILE A 58 -6.78 9.64 2.55
C ILE A 58 -6.29 8.20 2.82
N GLY A 59 -5.08 8.05 3.34
CA GLY A 59 -4.50 6.76 3.72
C GLY A 59 -5.37 6.02 4.75
N SER A 60 -5.95 6.75 5.70
CA SER A 60 -6.81 6.16 6.74
C SER A 60 -8.11 5.61 6.15
N ILE A 61 -8.68 6.28 5.15
CA ILE A 61 -9.88 5.79 4.43
C ILE A 61 -9.55 4.52 3.64
N PHE A 62 -8.40 4.46 2.97
CA PHE A 62 -7.95 3.25 2.28
C PHE A 62 -7.73 2.08 3.25
N LEU A 63 -7.03 2.33 4.36
CA LEU A 63 -6.79 1.33 5.40
C LEU A 63 -8.13 0.83 5.99
N ALA A 64 -9.06 1.74 6.29
CA ALA A 64 -10.40 1.40 6.75
C ALA A 64 -11.14 0.53 5.72
N GLY A 65 -11.02 0.84 4.42
CA GLY A 65 -11.57 0.01 3.34
C GLY A 65 -11.07 -1.42 3.38
N CYS A 66 -9.77 -1.63 3.60
CA CYS A 66 -9.21 -2.98 3.76
C CYS A 66 -9.82 -3.72 4.96
N LEU A 67 -9.92 -3.06 6.11
CA LEU A 67 -10.47 -3.66 7.33
C LEU A 67 -11.96 -3.99 7.19
N VAL A 68 -12.74 -3.13 6.55
CA VAL A 68 -14.16 -3.38 6.24
C VAL A 68 -14.29 -4.57 5.29
N SER A 69 -13.45 -4.66 4.27
CA SER A 69 -13.44 -5.79 3.34
C SER A 69 -13.10 -7.12 4.03
N ILE A 70 -12.09 -7.13 4.91
CA ILE A 70 -11.73 -8.28 5.73
C ILE A 70 -12.90 -8.69 6.64
N GLY A 71 -13.53 -7.72 7.32
CA GLY A 71 -14.69 -7.98 8.19
C GLY A 71 -15.88 -8.58 7.43
N LEU A 72 -16.15 -8.12 6.21
CA LEU A 72 -17.19 -8.71 5.35
C LEU A 72 -16.84 -10.14 4.93
N PHE A 73 -15.57 -10.40 4.62
CA PHE A 73 -15.09 -11.73 4.29
C PHE A 73 -15.24 -12.70 5.46
N THR A 74 -14.78 -12.33 6.66
CA THR A 74 -14.91 -13.19 7.86
C THR A 74 -16.35 -13.37 8.30
N SER A 75 -17.20 -12.35 8.13
CA SER A 75 -18.65 -12.47 8.33
C SER A 75 -19.32 -13.45 7.36
N SER A 76 -18.78 -13.60 6.15
CA SER A 76 -19.31 -14.58 5.20
C SER A 76 -18.92 -16.02 5.55
N LEU A 77 -17.78 -16.22 6.22
CA LEU A 77 -17.24 -17.55 6.58
C LEU A 77 -18.09 -18.27 7.65
N THR A 78 -18.61 -17.53 8.63
CA THR A 78 -19.34 -18.11 9.78
C THR A 78 -20.73 -17.51 9.94
N ARG A 79 -21.66 -18.27 10.53
CA ARG A 79 -22.99 -17.78 10.90
C ARG A 79 -23.02 -17.11 12.27
N ASN A 80 -22.01 -17.34 13.11
CA ASN A 80 -21.94 -16.80 14.46
C ASN A 80 -21.20 -15.46 14.46
N GLN A 81 -21.88 -14.39 14.91
CA GLN A 81 -21.36 -13.03 14.94
C GLN A 81 -20.10 -12.88 15.82
N ILE A 82 -20.04 -13.57 16.96
CA ILE A 82 -18.88 -13.53 17.87
C ILE A 82 -17.66 -14.16 17.18
N VAL A 83 -17.85 -15.32 16.55
CA VAL A 83 -16.76 -16.01 15.83
C VAL A 83 -16.29 -15.19 14.63
N SER A 84 -17.21 -14.54 13.91
CA SER A 84 -16.87 -13.65 12.79
C SER A 84 -16.03 -12.47 13.26
N PHE A 85 -16.39 -11.87 14.38
CA PHE A 85 -15.66 -10.75 14.95
C PHE A 85 -14.24 -11.16 15.34
N ILE A 86 -14.09 -12.26 16.09
CA ILE A 86 -12.77 -12.77 16.51
C ILE A 86 -11.90 -13.09 15.29
N LEU A 87 -12.44 -13.80 14.29
CA LEU A 87 -11.69 -14.10 13.06
C LEU A 87 -11.30 -12.83 12.30
N GLY A 88 -12.21 -11.86 12.18
CA GLY A 88 -11.93 -10.57 11.55
C GLY A 88 -10.79 -9.83 12.23
N LEU A 89 -10.81 -9.77 13.56
CA LEU A 89 -9.76 -9.17 14.37
C LEU A 89 -8.44 -9.92 14.18
N THR A 90 -8.43 -11.25 14.28
CA THR A 90 -7.21 -12.05 14.13
C THR A 90 -6.57 -11.87 12.75
N VAL A 91 -7.35 -11.92 11.66
CA VAL A 91 -6.84 -11.74 10.30
C VAL A 91 -6.30 -10.31 10.11
N SER A 92 -7.04 -9.31 10.58
CA SER A 92 -6.62 -7.90 10.47
C SER A 92 -5.34 -7.64 11.27
N MET A 93 -5.26 -8.14 12.50
CA MET A 93 -4.13 -7.97 13.38
C MET A 93 -2.89 -8.72 12.85
N ALA A 94 -3.07 -9.93 12.33
CA ALA A 94 -1.99 -10.67 11.69
C ALA A 94 -1.41 -9.89 10.49
N LEU A 95 -2.27 -9.32 9.63
CA LEU A 95 -1.84 -8.49 8.49
C LEU A 95 -1.08 -7.24 8.92
N MET A 96 -1.55 -6.56 9.97
CA MET A 96 -0.88 -5.37 10.50
C MET A 96 0.49 -5.70 11.13
N ILE A 97 0.58 -6.80 11.89
CA ILE A 97 1.82 -7.19 12.59
C ILE A 97 2.92 -7.57 11.59
N MET A 98 2.58 -8.15 10.44
CA MET A 98 3.58 -8.57 9.44
C MET A 98 4.49 -7.43 8.94
N GLY A 99 4.04 -6.18 9.00
CA GLY A 99 4.83 -5.02 8.56
C GLY A 99 5.56 -4.28 9.67
N LEU A 100 5.46 -4.75 10.92
CA LEU A 100 6.19 -4.13 12.03
C LEU A 100 7.68 -4.43 11.91
N GLU A 101 8.51 -3.42 12.19
CA GLU A 101 9.97 -3.56 12.15
C GLU A 101 10.48 -4.69 13.04
N ILE A 102 9.87 -4.88 14.22
CA ILE A 102 10.19 -5.98 15.15
C ILE A 102 10.09 -7.35 14.49
N VAL A 103 9.10 -7.57 13.62
CA VAL A 103 8.92 -8.84 12.93
C VAL A 103 9.94 -8.97 11.81
N ALA A 104 10.19 -7.88 11.09
CA ALA A 104 11.12 -7.85 9.97
C ALA A 104 12.59 -8.12 10.39
N VAL A 105 13.01 -7.67 11.57
CA VAL A 105 14.37 -7.90 12.10
C VAL A 105 14.62 -9.37 12.49
N THR A 106 13.56 -10.11 12.84
CA THR A 106 13.69 -11.53 13.25
C THR A 106 13.76 -12.51 12.08
N LEU A 107 13.50 -12.05 10.86
CA LEU A 107 13.38 -12.89 9.67
C LEU A 107 14.55 -12.68 8.71
N PRO A 108 14.87 -13.69 7.87
CA PRO A 108 15.80 -13.49 6.74
C PRO A 108 15.33 -12.34 5.85
N SER A 109 16.26 -11.55 5.33
CA SER A 109 15.97 -10.32 4.58
C SER A 109 15.01 -10.50 3.41
N THR A 110 15.10 -11.61 2.66
CA THR A 110 14.16 -11.93 1.58
C THR A 110 12.73 -12.10 2.09
N ALA A 111 12.54 -12.78 3.22
CA ALA A 111 11.23 -12.99 3.82
C ALA A 111 10.71 -11.69 4.45
N ALA A 112 11.57 -10.92 5.10
CA ALA A 112 11.24 -9.62 5.67
C ALA A 112 10.75 -8.64 4.58
N ASN A 113 11.44 -8.56 3.45
CA ASN A 113 11.04 -7.71 2.31
C ASN A 113 9.68 -8.13 1.74
N LEU A 114 9.43 -9.42 1.57
CA LEU A 114 8.12 -9.91 1.09
C LEU A 114 6.98 -9.60 2.07
N LEU A 115 7.24 -9.70 3.38
CA LEU A 115 6.23 -9.39 4.40
C LEU A 115 5.95 -7.89 4.49
N GLN A 116 6.98 -7.05 4.35
CA GLN A 116 6.80 -5.60 4.28
C GLN A 116 6.00 -5.17 3.05
N LEU A 117 6.22 -5.81 1.89
CA LEU A 117 5.41 -5.58 0.68
C LEU A 117 3.96 -6.07 0.82
N LEU A 118 3.71 -7.01 1.72
CA LEU A 118 2.37 -7.54 1.95
C LEU A 118 1.62 -6.78 3.05
N SER A 119 2.29 -5.99 3.87
CA SER A 119 1.66 -5.38 5.04
C SER A 119 0.96 -4.06 4.71
N PRO A 120 -0.29 -3.84 5.17
CA PRO A 120 -0.95 -2.56 4.98
C PRO A 120 -0.29 -1.40 5.74
N ILE A 121 0.45 -1.70 6.82
CA ILE A 121 1.02 -0.66 7.69
C ILE A 121 2.18 0.07 7.03
N THR A 122 2.99 -0.63 6.21
CA THR A 122 4.15 -0.06 5.51
C THR A 122 3.69 0.90 4.42
N HIS A 123 2.68 0.50 3.64
CA HIS A 123 2.03 1.36 2.65
C HIS A 123 1.30 2.55 3.30
N PHE A 124 0.75 2.36 4.50
CA PHE A 124 0.15 3.47 5.25
C PHE A 124 1.20 4.45 5.77
N ASP A 125 2.38 4.00 6.21
CA ASP A 125 3.45 4.88 6.69
C ASP A 125 3.96 5.81 5.58
N ASN A 126 4.13 5.29 4.36
CA ASN A 126 4.50 6.09 3.19
C ASN A 126 3.46 7.21 2.93
N ILE A 127 2.18 6.83 2.88
CA ILE A 127 1.09 7.80 2.71
C ILE A 127 1.06 8.79 3.86
N GLY A 128 1.29 8.33 5.09
CA GLY A 128 1.24 9.18 6.28
C GLY A 128 2.30 10.27 6.31
N ARG A 129 3.38 10.13 5.55
CA ARG A 129 4.45 11.13 5.39
C ARG A 129 4.11 12.25 4.38
N GLY A 130 2.94 12.24 3.74
CA GLY A 130 2.59 13.23 2.71
C GLY A 130 2.78 12.76 1.27
N ILE A 131 3.23 11.52 1.09
CA ILE A 131 3.58 10.96 -0.23
C ILE A 131 2.50 9.98 -0.67
N ILE A 132 1.78 10.28 -1.74
CA ILE A 132 0.84 9.35 -2.33
C ILE A 132 1.47 8.70 -3.57
N ASP A 133 2.01 7.50 -3.39
CA ASP A 133 2.47 6.68 -4.51
C ASP A 133 1.33 5.89 -5.13
N PHE A 134 1.33 5.78 -6.47
CA PHE A 134 0.38 4.93 -7.19
C PHE A 134 0.47 3.46 -6.75
N ARG A 135 1.66 3.02 -6.34
CA ARG A 135 1.92 1.68 -5.79
C ARG A 135 1.05 1.39 -4.57
N ASP A 136 0.98 2.34 -3.63
CA ASP A 136 0.27 2.15 -2.37
C ASP A 136 -1.24 2.10 -2.59
N ILE A 137 -1.76 2.98 -3.47
CA ILE A 137 -3.18 2.95 -3.89
C ILE A 137 -3.53 1.60 -4.54
N LEU A 138 -2.69 1.13 -5.47
CA LEU A 138 -2.91 -0.14 -6.15
C LEU A 138 -2.86 -1.32 -5.16
N TYR A 139 -1.95 -1.29 -4.19
CA TYR A 139 -1.91 -2.26 -3.11
C TYR A 139 -3.24 -2.30 -2.34
N PHE A 140 -3.72 -1.16 -1.80
CA PHE A 140 -4.96 -1.12 -1.03
C PHE A 140 -6.16 -1.60 -1.86
N LEU A 141 -6.25 -1.17 -3.12
CA LEU A 141 -7.33 -1.57 -4.02
C LEU A 141 -7.29 -3.08 -4.33
N SER A 142 -6.10 -3.65 -4.51
CA SER A 142 -5.91 -5.09 -4.72
C SER A 142 -6.34 -5.91 -3.50
N LEU A 143 -6.04 -5.43 -2.29
CA LEU A 143 -6.39 -6.10 -1.05
C LEU A 143 -7.90 -6.06 -0.82
N ILE A 144 -8.53 -4.89 -0.99
CA ILE A 144 -10.00 -4.74 -0.92
C ILE A 144 -10.67 -5.70 -1.90
N SER A 145 -10.22 -5.69 -3.15
CA SER A 145 -10.73 -6.51 -4.24
C SER A 145 -10.63 -8.01 -3.93
N THR A 146 -9.49 -8.46 -3.40
CA THR A 146 -9.25 -9.85 -3.03
C THR A 146 -10.27 -10.36 -2.00
N PHE A 147 -10.46 -9.62 -0.90
CA PHE A 147 -11.41 -10.01 0.15
C PHE A 147 -12.87 -9.90 -0.29
N LEU A 148 -13.24 -8.91 -1.12
CA LEU A 148 -14.59 -8.81 -1.69
C LEU A 148 -14.87 -9.98 -2.65
N CYS A 149 -13.92 -10.34 -3.52
CA CYS A 149 -14.06 -11.49 -4.42
C CYS A 149 -14.16 -12.81 -3.63
N GLY A 150 -13.39 -12.96 -2.56
CA GLY A 150 -13.52 -14.08 -1.62
C GLY A 150 -14.92 -14.15 -1.00
N THR A 151 -15.45 -13.00 -0.56
CA THR A 151 -16.81 -12.88 -0.01
C THR A 151 -17.87 -13.29 -1.03
N PHE A 152 -17.73 -12.82 -2.27
CA PHE A 152 -18.63 -13.17 -3.37
C PHE A 152 -18.63 -14.67 -3.68
N MET A 153 -17.45 -15.29 -3.68
CA MET A 153 -17.30 -16.73 -3.89
C MET A 153 -18.01 -17.53 -2.80
N ILE A 154 -17.83 -17.18 -1.52
CA ILE A 154 -18.47 -17.87 -0.39
C ILE A 154 -19.99 -17.70 -0.42
N MET A 155 -20.47 -16.51 -0.79
CA MET A 155 -21.90 -16.27 -0.88
C MET A 155 -22.54 -17.10 -2.01
N ARG A 156 -21.85 -17.24 -3.14
CA ARG A 156 -22.35 -17.97 -4.32
C ARG A 156 -22.12 -19.48 -4.24
N SER A 157 -21.16 -19.96 -3.43
CA SER A 157 -21.00 -21.38 -3.13
C SER A 157 -22.17 -21.96 -2.35
N ARG A 158 -22.89 -21.14 -1.59
CA ARG A 158 -24.09 -21.55 -0.84
C ARG A 158 -25.32 -21.77 -1.72
N THR A 159 -25.34 -21.23 -2.94
CA THR A 159 -26.47 -21.33 -3.87
C THR A 159 -26.22 -22.26 -5.05
N LEU A 160 -24.95 -22.50 -5.41
CA LEU A 160 -24.56 -23.42 -6.48
C LEU A 160 -24.21 -24.81 -5.93
N SER A 161 -24.68 -25.85 -6.58
CA SER A 161 -24.23 -27.22 -6.30
C SER A 161 -22.74 -27.37 -6.65
N HIS A 162 -21.96 -27.92 -5.73
CA HIS A 162 -20.50 -28.12 -5.87
C HIS A 162 -20.09 -29.00 -7.06
N LYS A 163 -21.04 -29.73 -7.67
CA LYS A 163 -20.80 -30.62 -8.81
C LYS A 163 -20.97 -29.95 -10.18
N THR A 164 -21.48 -28.72 -10.23
CA THR A 164 -21.81 -28.05 -11.50
C THR A 164 -20.57 -27.37 -12.10
N PRO A 165 -20.33 -27.44 -13.43
CA PRO A 165 -19.21 -26.74 -14.09
C PRO A 165 -19.22 -25.21 -13.86
N GLN A 166 -20.39 -24.65 -13.60
CA GLN A 166 -20.58 -23.24 -13.23
C GLN A 166 -19.86 -22.87 -11.92
N TYR A 167 -19.78 -23.78 -10.96
CA TYR A 167 -19.05 -23.55 -9.70
C TYR A 167 -17.54 -23.56 -9.94
N ARG A 168 -17.04 -24.49 -10.78
CA ARG A 168 -15.63 -24.55 -11.17
C ARG A 168 -15.19 -23.29 -11.94
N ASN A 169 -15.98 -22.81 -12.88
CA ASN A 169 -15.68 -21.59 -13.64
C ASN A 169 -15.70 -20.34 -12.74
N LEU A 170 -16.60 -20.30 -11.75
CA LEU A 170 -16.63 -19.25 -10.74
C LEU A 170 -15.36 -19.27 -9.87
N GLN A 171 -14.95 -20.44 -9.39
CA GLN A 171 -13.71 -20.59 -8.61
C GLN A 171 -12.49 -20.16 -9.42
N LEU A 172 -12.40 -20.58 -10.69
CA LEU A 172 -11.31 -20.16 -11.58
C LEU A 172 -11.32 -18.66 -11.86
N GLY A 173 -12.50 -18.06 -12.05
CA GLY A 173 -12.62 -16.61 -12.26
C GLY A 173 -12.22 -15.82 -11.01
N VAL A 174 -12.66 -16.25 -9.83
CA VAL A 174 -12.28 -15.61 -8.56
C VAL A 174 -10.80 -15.81 -8.25
N ALA A 175 -10.28 -17.03 -8.40
CA ALA A 175 -8.86 -17.32 -8.20
C ALA A 175 -8.00 -16.52 -9.19
N GLY A 176 -8.39 -16.46 -10.46
CA GLY A 176 -7.72 -15.63 -11.47
C GLY A 176 -7.73 -14.14 -11.11
N PHE A 177 -8.84 -13.63 -10.58
CA PHE A 177 -8.93 -12.23 -10.17
C PHE A 177 -8.12 -11.92 -8.89
N ILE A 178 -8.06 -12.86 -7.94
CA ILE A 178 -7.19 -12.76 -6.76
C ILE A 178 -5.72 -12.77 -7.18
N VAL A 179 -5.33 -13.71 -8.06
CA VAL A 179 -3.96 -13.77 -8.60
C VAL A 179 -3.64 -12.48 -9.35
N LEU A 180 -4.54 -11.98 -10.20
CA LEU A 180 -4.37 -10.71 -10.89
C LEU A 180 -4.21 -9.54 -9.91
N SER A 181 -5.02 -9.49 -8.85
CA SER A 181 -4.94 -8.44 -7.83
C SER A 181 -3.59 -8.47 -7.12
N ILE A 182 -3.11 -9.66 -6.74
CA ILE A 182 -1.80 -9.85 -6.11
C ILE A 182 -0.67 -9.46 -7.08
N LEU A 183 -0.77 -9.85 -8.35
CA LEU A 183 0.21 -9.47 -9.37
C LEU A 183 0.24 -7.96 -9.59
N ILE A 184 -0.92 -7.28 -9.62
CA ILE A 184 -1.00 -5.82 -9.73
C ILE A 184 -0.35 -5.16 -8.50
N GLY A 185 -0.60 -5.67 -7.29
CA GLY A 185 0.07 -5.18 -6.08
C GLY A 185 1.59 -5.40 -6.12
N TRP A 186 2.04 -6.56 -6.58
CA TRP A 186 3.47 -6.91 -6.63
C TRP A 186 4.24 -6.18 -7.75
N PHE A 187 3.66 -6.09 -8.95
CA PHE A 187 4.22 -5.40 -10.12
C PHE A 187 3.92 -3.90 -10.14
N GLY A 188 3.04 -3.39 -9.28
CA GLY A 188 2.87 -1.95 -9.05
C GLY A 188 4.16 -1.25 -8.62
N THR A 189 5.16 -2.03 -8.17
CA THR A 189 6.53 -1.55 -7.94
C THR A 189 7.22 -0.96 -9.17
N SER A 190 6.82 -1.36 -10.38
CA SER A 190 7.39 -0.87 -11.64
C SER A 190 6.70 0.38 -12.19
N ILE A 191 5.56 0.79 -11.62
CA ILE A 191 4.81 1.96 -12.08
C ILE A 191 5.38 3.20 -11.37
N LYS A 192 6.09 4.04 -12.13
CA LYS A 192 6.58 5.33 -11.66
C LYS A 192 5.42 6.33 -11.64
N GLY A 193 5.19 6.95 -10.48
CA GLY A 193 4.13 7.94 -10.30
C GLY A 193 3.96 8.24 -8.81
N ARG A 194 4.43 9.43 -8.42
CA ARG A 194 4.42 9.93 -7.04
C ARG A 194 3.70 11.27 -7.01
N LEU A 195 2.82 11.44 -6.05
CA LEU A 195 2.15 12.71 -5.77
C LEU A 195 2.58 13.16 -4.38
N ASP A 196 3.48 14.14 -4.34
CA ASP A 196 3.93 14.77 -3.10
C ASP A 196 2.93 15.87 -2.73
N LEU A 197 2.24 15.67 -1.61
CA LEU A 197 1.28 16.64 -1.09
C LEU A 197 1.89 17.53 -0.02
N THR A 198 3.11 17.27 0.46
CA THR A 198 3.75 18.06 1.53
C THR A 198 3.84 19.54 1.16
N GLU A 199 3.65 20.41 2.15
CA GLU A 199 3.58 21.86 1.93
C GLU A 199 4.86 22.42 1.28
N ASP A 200 6.01 21.94 1.73
CA ASP A 200 7.34 22.32 1.21
C ASP A 200 7.83 21.44 0.05
N LYS A 201 7.03 20.47 -0.41
CA LYS A 201 7.41 19.48 -1.43
C LYS A 201 8.77 18.84 -1.17
N ILE A 202 9.02 18.44 0.07
CA ILE A 202 10.34 17.96 0.53
C ILE A 202 10.78 16.67 -0.16
N PHE A 203 9.87 15.99 -0.88
CA PHE A 203 10.11 14.78 -1.64
C PHE A 203 10.07 14.97 -3.15
N THR A 204 9.99 16.23 -3.61
CA THR A 204 10.06 16.62 -5.03
C THR A 204 11.29 17.53 -5.24
N LEU A 205 11.83 17.56 -6.46
CA LEU A 205 12.89 18.51 -6.78
C LEU A 205 12.39 19.95 -6.64
N SER A 206 13.20 20.78 -5.99
CA SER A 206 12.93 22.21 -5.92
C SER A 206 13.11 22.82 -7.32
N PRO A 207 12.36 23.89 -7.66
CA PRO A 207 12.52 24.58 -8.95
C PRO A 207 13.97 25.04 -9.20
N ALA A 208 14.69 25.44 -8.13
CA ALA A 208 16.08 25.83 -8.22
C ALA A 208 17.00 24.64 -8.55
N THR A 209 16.72 23.46 -7.98
CA THR A 209 17.46 22.24 -8.31
C THR A 209 17.20 21.82 -9.76
N GLU A 210 15.95 21.88 -10.22
CA GLU A 210 15.59 21.59 -11.60
C GLU A 210 16.27 22.55 -12.59
N GLU A 211 16.32 23.85 -12.27
CA GLU A 211 17.04 24.84 -13.06
C GLU A 211 18.54 24.52 -13.15
N ILE A 212 19.21 24.26 -12.02
CA ILE A 212 20.64 23.89 -11.99
C ILE A 212 20.89 22.62 -12.81
N VAL A 213 20.04 21.61 -12.65
CA VAL A 213 20.16 20.33 -13.35
C VAL A 213 19.96 20.50 -14.85
N SER A 214 19.03 21.37 -15.27
CA SER A 214 18.75 21.66 -16.68
C SER A 214 19.87 22.48 -17.37
N GLN A 215 20.67 23.21 -16.60
CA GLN A 215 21.77 24.05 -17.07
C GLN A 215 23.14 23.33 -17.03
N LEU A 216 23.17 22.02 -16.80
CA LEU A 216 24.41 21.26 -16.82
C LEU A 216 24.95 21.15 -18.25
N ASP A 217 26.14 21.69 -18.47
CA ASP A 217 26.83 21.66 -19.77
C ASP A 217 27.68 20.37 -19.97
N ASP A 218 28.05 19.70 -18.89
CA ASP A 218 28.89 18.49 -18.89
C ASP A 218 28.20 17.32 -18.20
N LEU A 219 28.50 16.09 -18.66
CA LEU A 219 27.98 14.86 -18.07
C LEU A 219 28.50 14.68 -16.64
N LEU A 220 27.59 14.75 -15.66
CA LEU A 220 27.90 14.57 -14.26
C LEU A 220 27.53 13.14 -13.82
N THR A 221 28.50 12.40 -13.30
CA THR A 221 28.27 11.06 -12.73
C THR A 221 28.25 11.15 -11.21
N ILE A 222 27.14 10.76 -10.60
CA ILE A 222 26.99 10.64 -9.15
C ILE A 222 27.27 9.19 -8.76
N ASP A 223 28.39 8.94 -8.10
CA ASP A 223 28.71 7.62 -7.53
C ASP A 223 28.07 7.51 -6.14
N ILE A 224 27.12 6.59 -5.96
CA ILE A 224 26.54 6.27 -4.64
C ILE A 224 26.97 4.88 -4.18
N TYR A 225 27.39 4.78 -2.93
CA TYR A 225 27.76 3.52 -2.28
C TYR A 225 26.67 3.15 -1.30
N ILE A 226 25.93 2.08 -1.59
CA ILE A 226 24.82 1.62 -0.76
C ILE A 226 24.92 0.13 -0.53
N SER A 227 24.50 -0.32 0.65
CA SER A 227 24.36 -1.76 0.93
C SER A 227 23.25 -2.34 0.06
N LYS A 228 23.45 -3.58 -0.42
CA LYS A 228 22.48 -4.28 -1.26
C LYS A 228 21.28 -4.76 -0.45
N ASP A 229 21.51 -4.99 0.83
CA ASP A 229 20.52 -5.49 1.77
C ASP A 229 20.60 -4.69 3.08
N PRO A 230 20.23 -3.39 3.04
CA PRO A 230 20.32 -2.52 4.20
C PRO A 230 19.42 -3.06 5.31
N PRO A 231 19.82 -2.89 6.59
CA PRO A 231 18.94 -3.20 7.72
C PRO A 231 17.57 -2.55 7.55
N VAL A 232 16.52 -3.18 8.07
CA VAL A 232 15.12 -2.74 7.93
C VAL A 232 14.94 -1.27 8.30
N GLN A 233 15.66 -0.77 9.30
CA GLN A 233 15.62 0.62 9.76
C GLN A 233 16.18 1.62 8.75
N VAL A 234 17.14 1.18 7.92
CA VAL A 234 17.84 2.00 6.93
C VAL A 234 17.25 1.83 5.52
N SER A 235 16.46 0.76 5.31
CA SER A 235 15.79 0.47 4.04
C SER A 235 14.89 1.63 3.54
N PRO A 236 14.08 2.31 4.38
CA PRO A 236 13.31 3.48 3.94
C PRO A 236 14.20 4.61 3.43
N VAL A 237 15.25 4.98 4.18
CA VAL A 237 16.19 6.05 3.78
C VAL A 237 16.94 5.67 2.50
N SER A 238 17.35 4.41 2.39
CA SER A 238 18.01 3.87 1.19
C SER A 238 17.11 3.96 -0.04
N ARG A 239 15.81 3.74 0.15
CA ARG A 239 14.80 3.90 -0.89
C ARG A 239 14.61 5.37 -1.25
N ASP A 240 14.41 6.24 -0.26
CA ASP A 240 14.21 7.68 -0.45
C ASP A 240 15.38 8.33 -1.23
N ILE A 241 16.62 7.98 -0.89
CA ILE A 241 17.82 8.46 -1.61
C ILE A 241 17.84 7.94 -3.05
N ASN A 242 17.53 6.66 -3.26
CA ASN A 242 17.52 6.09 -4.61
C ASN A 242 16.42 6.70 -5.49
N ASP A 243 15.26 6.96 -4.91
CA ASP A 243 14.13 7.58 -5.57
C ASP A 243 14.47 9.04 -5.93
N PHE A 244 14.99 9.81 -4.96
CA PHE A 244 15.44 11.19 -5.19
C PHE A 244 16.50 11.29 -6.31
N LEU A 245 17.54 10.46 -6.24
CA LEU A 245 18.56 10.44 -7.29
C LEU A 245 18.01 9.96 -8.64
N GLY A 246 17.02 9.07 -8.64
CA GLY A 246 16.30 8.67 -9.83
C GLY A 246 15.51 9.82 -10.45
N ASP A 247 14.88 10.66 -9.63
CA ASP A 247 14.15 11.84 -10.08
C ASP A 247 15.11 12.89 -10.67
N VAL A 248 16.27 13.11 -10.03
CA VAL A 248 17.36 13.95 -10.55
C VAL A 248 17.84 13.43 -11.91
N GLU A 249 18.15 12.14 -12.03
CA GLU A 249 18.58 11.50 -13.28
C GLU A 249 17.53 11.64 -14.38
N SER A 250 16.24 11.50 -14.04
CA SER A 250 15.14 11.62 -15.00
C SER A 250 14.87 13.07 -15.46
N SER A 251 15.17 14.06 -14.62
CA SER A 251 14.97 15.48 -14.91
C SER A 251 16.15 16.09 -15.69
N ALA A 252 17.30 15.43 -15.71
CA ALA A 252 18.54 15.92 -16.30
C ALA A 252 18.70 15.67 -17.81
N ASP A 253 17.69 15.17 -18.50
CA ASP A 253 17.71 14.81 -19.94
C ASP A 253 18.98 14.04 -20.38
N GLY A 254 19.48 13.16 -19.51
CA GLY A 254 20.68 12.35 -19.74
C GLY A 254 22.03 12.98 -19.37
N MET A 255 22.05 14.21 -18.85
CA MET A 255 23.27 14.91 -18.39
C MET A 255 23.73 14.48 -16.99
N ILE A 256 22.87 13.84 -16.21
CA ILE A 256 23.24 13.21 -14.94
C ILE A 256 23.11 11.70 -15.09
N LYS A 257 24.13 10.98 -14.61
CA LYS A 257 24.11 9.51 -14.51
C LYS A 257 24.39 9.07 -13.08
N VAL A 258 23.50 8.27 -12.51
CA VAL A 258 23.66 7.79 -11.14
C VAL A 258 24.26 6.38 -11.15
N ALA A 259 25.55 6.28 -10.80
CA ALA A 259 26.28 5.03 -10.71
C ALA A 259 26.15 4.45 -9.29
N ARG A 260 25.46 3.32 -9.18
CA ARG A 260 25.20 2.63 -7.91
C ARG A 260 26.23 1.55 -7.68
N HIS A 261 26.94 1.63 -6.56
CA HIS A 261 27.98 0.69 -6.15
C HIS A 261 27.56 -0.03 -4.88
N PHE A 262 27.73 -1.34 -4.86
CA PHE A 262 27.44 -2.19 -3.71
C PHE A 262 28.78 -2.69 -3.12
N PRO A 263 29.25 -2.11 -2.00
CA PRO A 263 30.56 -2.43 -1.41
C PRO A 263 30.76 -3.91 -1.07
N GLU A 264 29.66 -4.63 -0.83
CA GLU A 264 29.64 -6.06 -0.52
C GLU A 264 30.06 -6.95 -1.71
N ASP A 265 29.82 -6.47 -2.94
CA ASP A 265 30.05 -7.22 -4.17
C ASP A 265 31.37 -6.80 -4.88
N ASP A 266 32.00 -5.67 -4.49
CA ASP A 266 33.23 -5.15 -5.11
C ASP A 266 34.21 -4.53 -4.09
N GLU A 267 35.40 -5.13 -3.98
CA GLU A 267 36.49 -4.68 -3.11
C GLU A 267 36.99 -3.26 -3.46
N LYS A 268 36.88 -2.84 -4.73
CA LYS A 268 37.20 -1.46 -5.14
C LYS A 268 36.14 -0.48 -4.66
N ALA A 269 34.86 -0.85 -4.75
CA ALA A 269 33.78 -0.05 -4.21
C ALA A 269 33.89 0.07 -2.68
N LEU A 270 34.30 -1.00 -1.99
CA LEU A 270 34.53 -0.98 -0.55
C LEU A 270 35.67 -0.04 -0.14
N LYS A 271 36.79 -0.05 -0.86
CA LYS A 271 37.90 0.88 -0.62
C LYS A 271 37.52 2.33 -0.89
N LYS A 272 36.70 2.59 -1.91
CA LYS A 272 36.20 3.94 -2.19
C LYS A 272 35.18 4.41 -1.16
N ALA A 273 34.24 3.55 -0.75
CA ALA A 273 33.27 3.84 0.30
C ALA A 273 33.94 4.13 1.65
N ALA A 274 35.04 3.45 1.99
CA ALA A 274 35.79 3.71 3.22
C ALA A 274 36.58 5.03 3.22
N ASN A 275 36.81 5.62 2.05
CA ASN A 275 37.58 6.85 1.86
C ASN A 275 36.72 8.07 1.47
N ALA A 276 35.40 7.88 1.31
CA ALA A 276 34.42 8.91 1.01
C ALA A 276 33.80 9.44 2.32
#